data_AF-A0A0F9Q2G7-F1
#
_entry.id   AF-A0A0F9Q2G7-F1
#
_cell.length_a   1.000
_cell.length_b   1.000
_cell.length_c   1.000
_cell.angle_alpha   90.00
_cell.angle_beta   90.00
_cell.angle_gamma   90.00
#
_symmetry.space_group_name_H-M   'P 1'
#
loop_
_entity.id
_entity.type
_entity.pdbx_description
1 polymer ?
#
loop_
_entity_poly.entity_id
_entity_poly.type
_entity_poly.pdbx_seq_one_letter_code
_entity_poly.pdbx_strand_id
1 'polypeptide(L)'
;MSEDKFVIEYTTTSGFSLEITPLPPYYMDIIDDVYPYKEYPKRNIELLAGDVITEDYELPDEKPDEDDEDYPLWLKHKETESYNAKLDDTIVRVRRDLLLSLCVTVKDGPINIEDQQWIDKVEAPFKGDYTIPEDPGLRRLVFIKYMALAHMTDADNVIQQAMFQEVTLQGIGQALDGFQSEMGRLATSGDIDSEWGEEE
;
A
#
# COMPACT_ATOMS: atom_id res chain seq x y z
N MET A 1 1.52 5.74 -32.51
CA MET A 1 1.54 7.09 -31.89
C MET A 1 2.33 6.90 -30.61
N SER A 2 3.48 7.55 -30.46
CA SER A 2 4.23 7.47 -29.20
C SER A 2 3.44 8.24 -28.16
N GLU A 3 2.83 7.52 -27.22
CA GLU A 3 2.33 8.15 -26.01
C GLU A 3 3.54 8.76 -25.31
N ASP A 4 3.59 10.08 -25.24
CA ASP A 4 4.56 10.80 -24.42
C ASP A 4 4.33 10.34 -22.97
N LYS A 5 5.14 9.39 -22.51
CA LYS A 5 5.11 8.97 -21.12
C LYS A 5 5.55 10.17 -20.29
N PHE A 6 4.68 10.61 -19.40
CA PHE A 6 5.03 11.61 -18.41
C PHE A 6 6.16 11.06 -17.54
N VAL A 7 7.28 11.76 -17.54
CA VAL A 7 8.52 11.36 -16.89
C VAL A 7 9.01 12.53 -16.05
N ILE A 8 9.32 12.27 -14.79
CA ILE A 8 9.86 13.24 -13.85
C ILE A 8 11.35 12.95 -13.67
N GLU A 9 12.20 13.95 -13.89
CA GLU A 9 13.63 13.85 -13.60
C GLU A 9 13.91 14.35 -12.18
N TYR A 10 14.71 13.59 -11.43
CA TYR A 10 15.07 13.93 -10.06
C TYR A 10 16.55 13.63 -9.79
N THR A 11 17.27 14.60 -9.24
CA THR A 11 18.65 14.40 -8.77
C THR A 11 18.67 14.20 -7.27
N THR A 12 19.19 13.06 -6.83
CA THR A 12 19.29 12.72 -5.40
C THR A 12 20.44 13.48 -4.74
N THR A 13 20.37 13.63 -3.42
CA THR A 13 21.45 14.22 -2.61
C THR A 13 22.76 13.43 -2.75
N SER A 14 22.66 12.12 -3.01
CA SER A 14 23.79 11.25 -3.29
C SER A 14 24.38 11.42 -4.70
N GLY A 15 23.83 12.33 -5.51
CA GLY A 15 24.35 12.70 -6.84
C GLY A 15 23.88 11.81 -7.98
N PHE A 16 22.87 10.95 -7.76
CA PHE A 16 22.29 10.12 -8.82
C PHE A 16 21.19 10.87 -9.55
N SER A 17 21.11 10.68 -10.87
CA SER A 17 20.02 11.18 -11.70
C SER A 17 19.02 10.06 -11.94
N LEU A 18 17.78 10.30 -11.52
CA LEU A 18 16.67 9.36 -11.60
C LEU A 18 15.62 9.83 -12.60
N GLU A 19 15.07 8.85 -13.31
CA GLU A 19 13.86 8.98 -14.10
C GLU A 19 12.73 8.30 -13.35
N ILE A 20 11.67 9.05 -13.04
CA ILE A 20 10.51 8.59 -12.30
C ILE A 20 9.31 8.61 -13.25
N THR A 21 8.77 7.43 -13.52
CA THR A 21 7.52 7.26 -14.27
C THR A 21 6.39 7.03 -13.28
N PRO A 22 5.37 7.90 -13.21
CA PRO A 22 4.29 7.69 -12.26
C PRO A 22 3.53 6.40 -12.49
N LEU A 23 3.08 5.79 -11.39
CA LEU A 23 2.34 4.54 -11.43
C LEU A 23 0.90 4.80 -11.90
N PRO A 24 0.35 3.97 -12.80
CA PRO A 24 -1.07 4.08 -13.15
C PRO A 24 -1.96 3.82 -11.91
N PRO A 25 -3.11 4.53 -11.78
CA PRO A 25 -3.89 4.56 -10.54
C PRO A 25 -4.30 3.18 -9.99
N TYR A 26 -4.71 2.28 -10.87
CA TYR A 26 -5.26 0.97 -10.51
C TYR A 26 -4.24 -0.03 -9.95
N TYR A 27 -2.92 0.21 -10.12
CA TYR A 27 -1.92 -0.72 -9.60
C TYR A 27 -1.79 -0.67 -8.08
N MET A 28 -2.15 0.46 -7.44
CA MET A 28 -2.12 0.55 -5.97
C MET A 28 -3.26 -0.26 -5.36
N ASP A 29 -4.46 -0.19 -5.96
CA ASP A 29 -5.63 -0.94 -5.49
C ASP A 29 -5.39 -2.45 -5.52
N ILE A 30 -4.70 -2.94 -6.56
CA ILE A 30 -4.33 -4.36 -6.66
C ILE A 30 -3.42 -4.81 -5.50
N ILE A 31 -2.51 -3.96 -5.02
CA ILE A 31 -1.65 -4.32 -3.89
C ILE A 31 -2.49 -4.48 -2.63
N ASP A 32 -3.48 -3.62 -2.45
CA ASP A 32 -4.32 -3.56 -1.25
C ASP A 32 -5.26 -4.76 -1.18
N ASP A 33 -5.75 -5.21 -2.33
CA ASP A 33 -6.65 -6.37 -2.45
C ASP A 33 -5.96 -7.73 -2.23
N VAL A 34 -4.63 -7.79 -2.33
CA VAL A 34 -3.88 -9.06 -2.16
C VAL A 34 -3.69 -9.42 -0.68
N TYR A 35 -3.79 -8.45 0.24
CA TYR A 35 -3.61 -8.71 1.66
C TYR A 35 -4.93 -9.09 2.35
N PRO A 36 -4.88 -10.00 3.34
CA PRO A 36 -6.08 -10.46 4.02
C PRO A 36 -6.79 -9.33 4.76
N TYR A 37 -8.12 -9.36 4.79
CA TYR A 37 -8.92 -8.50 5.65
C TYR A 37 -8.54 -8.71 7.11
N LYS A 38 -8.35 -7.61 7.84
CA LYS A 38 -8.04 -7.63 9.26
C LYS A 38 -9.28 -7.98 10.06
N GLU A 39 -9.37 -9.22 10.51
CA GLU A 39 -10.48 -9.67 11.35
C GLU A 39 -10.01 -9.89 12.78
N TYR A 40 -10.69 -9.26 13.73
CA TYR A 40 -10.51 -9.50 15.16
C TYR A 40 -11.34 -10.70 15.59
N PRO A 41 -10.92 -11.40 16.67
CA PRO A 41 -11.69 -12.53 17.18
C PRO A 41 -13.09 -12.11 17.60
N LYS A 42 -14.06 -12.97 17.34
CA LYS A 42 -15.47 -12.80 17.74
C LYS A 42 -15.81 -13.73 18.89
N ARG A 43 -16.78 -13.35 19.72
CA ARG A 43 -17.34 -14.18 20.78
C ARG A 43 -18.70 -14.73 20.37
N ASN A 44 -19.01 -15.93 20.84
CA ASN A 44 -20.34 -16.51 20.68
C ASN A 44 -21.13 -16.29 21.96
N ILE A 45 -22.33 -15.75 21.85
CA ILE A 45 -23.25 -15.54 22.97
C ILE A 45 -24.47 -16.42 22.76
N GLU A 46 -24.77 -17.25 23.74
CA GLU A 46 -26.02 -18.01 23.77
C GLU A 46 -27.13 -17.14 24.37
N LEU A 47 -28.14 -16.85 23.57
CA LEU A 47 -29.32 -16.11 23.99
C LEU A 47 -30.21 -17.00 24.85
N LEU A 48 -31.04 -16.39 25.69
CA LEU A 48 -32.02 -17.10 26.53
C LEU A 48 -33.01 -17.95 25.72
N ALA A 49 -33.19 -17.64 24.43
CA ALA A 49 -34.00 -18.40 23.49
C ALA A 49 -33.32 -19.69 22.99
N GLY A 50 -32.03 -19.91 23.30
CA GLY A 50 -31.20 -21.01 22.84
C GLY A 50 -30.46 -20.75 21.52
N ASP A 51 -30.66 -19.58 20.90
CA ASP A 51 -29.94 -19.17 19.70
C ASP A 51 -28.52 -18.72 20.06
N VAL A 52 -27.54 -19.05 19.23
CA VAL A 52 -26.16 -18.57 19.38
C VAL A 52 -25.90 -17.46 18.37
N ILE A 53 -25.55 -16.27 18.86
CA ILE A 53 -25.13 -15.14 18.03
C ILE A 53 -23.62 -14.92 18.12
N THR A 54 -23.02 -14.44 17.04
CA THR A 54 -21.59 -14.10 16.99
C THR A 54 -21.45 -12.58 17.03
N GLU A 55 -20.80 -12.07 18.06
CA GLU A 55 -20.54 -10.65 18.27
C GLU A 55 -19.04 -10.35 18.23
N ASP A 56 -18.70 -9.13 17.84
CA ASP A 56 -17.31 -8.67 17.94
C ASP A 56 -16.89 -8.63 19.41
N TYR A 57 -15.68 -9.11 19.69
CA TYR A 57 -15.17 -9.12 21.05
C TYR A 57 -14.70 -7.72 21.44
N GLU A 58 -15.34 -7.14 22.45
CA GLU A 58 -14.89 -5.90 23.07
C GLU A 58 -13.79 -6.18 24.09
N LEU A 59 -12.67 -5.48 23.97
CA LEU A 59 -11.55 -5.64 24.88
C LEU A 59 -11.93 -5.07 26.26
N PRO A 60 -11.70 -5.80 27.37
CA PRO A 60 -11.88 -5.24 28.71
C PRO A 60 -10.92 -4.08 28.99
N ASP A 61 -11.35 -3.13 29.83
CA ASP A 61 -10.56 -1.95 30.23
C ASP A 61 -9.25 -2.34 30.94
N GLU A 62 -9.28 -3.45 31.68
CA GLU A 62 -8.12 -4.03 32.37
C GLU A 62 -7.83 -5.43 31.83
N LYS A 63 -6.57 -5.85 31.93
CA LYS A 63 -6.16 -7.20 31.53
C LYS A 63 -6.88 -8.22 32.46
N PRO A 64 -7.62 -9.21 31.92
CA PRO A 64 -8.23 -10.26 32.71
C PRO A 64 -7.16 -11.16 33.37
N ASP A 65 -7.51 -11.75 34.50
CA ASP A 65 -6.65 -12.71 35.19
C ASP A 65 -6.53 -14.00 34.38
N GLU A 66 -5.44 -14.76 34.57
CA GLU A 66 -5.20 -15.97 33.75
C GLU A 66 -6.26 -17.07 33.93
N ASP A 67 -6.97 -17.03 35.06
CA ASP A 67 -8.04 -17.96 35.40
C ASP A 67 -9.44 -17.48 34.91
N ASP A 68 -9.55 -16.27 34.35
CA ASP A 68 -10.81 -15.74 33.83
C ASP A 68 -11.17 -16.39 32.48
N GLU A 69 -12.46 -16.64 32.27
CA GLU A 69 -12.99 -17.24 31.03
C GLU A 69 -12.68 -16.40 29.78
N ASP A 70 -12.51 -15.09 29.94
CA ASP A 70 -12.18 -14.15 28.86
C ASP A 70 -10.68 -14.10 28.53
N TYR A 71 -9.80 -14.65 29.39
CA TYR A 71 -8.34 -14.59 29.20
C TYR A 71 -7.86 -15.16 27.86
N PRO A 72 -8.34 -16.33 27.39
CA PRO A 72 -7.94 -16.88 26.10
C PRO A 72 -8.35 -15.98 24.92
N LEU A 73 -9.52 -15.35 25.02
CA LEU A 73 -10.06 -14.48 23.97
C LEU A 73 -9.32 -13.14 23.94
N TRP A 74 -9.00 -12.59 25.12
CA TRP A 74 -8.12 -11.42 25.28
C TRP A 74 -6.73 -11.67 24.69
N LEU A 75 -6.12 -12.83 24.98
CA LEU A 75 -4.81 -13.18 24.45
C LEU A 75 -4.83 -13.24 22.92
N LYS A 76 -5.83 -13.93 22.35
CA LYS A 76 -6.03 -14.02 20.90
C LYS A 76 -6.23 -12.64 20.26
N HIS A 77 -6.96 -11.74 20.92
CA HIS A 77 -7.11 -10.37 20.44
C HIS A 77 -5.76 -9.64 20.42
N LYS A 78 -4.94 -9.74 21.47
CA LYS A 78 -3.62 -9.10 21.53
C LYS A 78 -2.64 -9.67 20.51
N GLU A 79 -2.68 -10.97 20.26
CA GLU A 79 -1.91 -11.60 19.18
C GLU A 79 -2.35 -11.09 17.81
N THR A 80 -3.66 -10.93 17.59
CA THR A 80 -4.23 -10.39 16.34
C THR A 80 -3.85 -8.93 16.14
N GLU A 81 -3.86 -8.11 17.19
CA GLU A 81 -3.39 -6.72 17.16
C GLU A 81 -1.92 -6.63 16.75
N SER A 82 -1.06 -7.46 17.35
CA SER A 82 0.36 -7.54 16.99
C SER A 82 0.58 -8.02 15.56
N TYR A 83 -0.20 -9.01 15.11
CA TYR A 83 -0.17 -9.51 13.73
C TYR A 83 -0.58 -8.42 12.74
N ASN A 84 -1.69 -7.73 12.99
CA ASN A 84 -2.19 -6.65 12.13
C ASN A 84 -1.20 -5.48 12.03
N ALA A 85 -0.53 -5.10 13.11
CA ALA A 85 0.52 -4.09 13.08
C ALA A 85 1.70 -4.51 12.19
N LYS A 86 2.15 -5.77 12.30
CA LYS A 86 3.21 -6.31 11.42
C LYS A 86 2.77 -6.40 9.96
N LEU A 87 1.49 -6.69 9.73
CA LEU A 87 0.91 -6.72 8.40
C LEU A 87 0.93 -5.32 7.78
N ASP A 88 0.55 -4.29 8.53
CA ASP A 88 0.62 -2.89 8.08
C ASP A 88 2.03 -2.47 7.67
N ASP A 89 3.02 -2.75 8.52
CA ASP A 89 4.42 -2.49 8.20
C ASP A 89 4.87 -3.22 6.93
N THR A 90 4.38 -4.45 6.74
CA THR A 90 4.67 -5.26 5.55
C THR A 90 4.05 -4.67 4.29
N ILE A 91 2.79 -4.25 4.36
CA ILE A 91 2.07 -3.61 3.24
C ILE A 91 2.79 -2.34 2.82
N VAL A 92 3.13 -1.46 3.77
CA VAL A 92 3.87 -0.22 3.50
C VAL A 92 5.20 -0.50 2.83
N ARG A 93 5.95 -1.50 3.33
CA ARG A 93 7.23 -1.90 2.72
C ARG A 93 7.05 -2.42 1.30
N VAL A 94 6.08 -3.30 1.05
CA VAL A 94 5.85 -3.88 -0.28
C VAL A 94 5.38 -2.83 -1.28
N ARG A 95 4.49 -1.90 -0.87
CA ARG A 95 4.08 -0.77 -1.71
C ARG A 95 5.28 0.08 -2.12
N ARG A 96 6.14 0.44 -1.17
CA ARG A 96 7.38 1.19 -1.45
C ARG A 96 8.27 0.42 -2.42
N ASP A 97 8.46 -0.87 -2.19
CA ASP A 97 9.33 -1.71 -3.00
C ASP A 97 8.84 -1.84 -4.44
N LEU A 98 7.53 -1.98 -4.61
CA LEU A 98 6.90 -2.01 -5.92
C LEU A 98 7.11 -0.68 -6.65
N LEU A 99 6.83 0.45 -6.00
CA LEU A 99 7.02 1.77 -6.59
C LEU A 99 8.47 1.98 -7.02
N LEU A 100 9.44 1.65 -6.17
CA LEU A 100 10.85 1.79 -6.52
C LEU A 100 11.28 0.86 -7.67
N SER A 101 10.70 -0.35 -7.74
CA SER A 101 11.04 -1.32 -8.79
C SER A 101 10.44 -0.95 -10.15
N LEU A 102 9.18 -0.50 -10.18
CA LEU A 102 8.43 -0.24 -11.40
C LEU A 102 8.60 1.20 -11.91
N CYS A 103 8.68 2.18 -11.01
CA CYS A 103 8.59 3.60 -11.36
C CYS A 103 9.95 4.28 -11.48
N VAL A 104 11.02 3.73 -10.89
CA VAL A 104 12.30 4.45 -10.77
C VAL A 104 13.39 3.82 -11.62
N THR A 105 13.97 4.58 -12.53
CA THR A 105 15.12 4.18 -13.35
C THR A 105 16.30 5.10 -13.09
N VAL A 106 17.46 4.53 -12.72
CA VAL A 106 18.70 5.29 -12.53
C VAL A 106 19.32 5.52 -13.92
N LYS A 107 19.56 6.78 -14.27
CA LYS A 107 20.14 7.16 -15.58
C LYS A 107 21.65 7.30 -15.53
N ASP A 108 22.12 8.05 -14.54
CA ASP A 108 23.53 8.37 -14.35
C ASP A 108 23.80 8.60 -12.86
N GLY A 109 25.08 8.55 -12.48
CA GLY A 109 25.49 8.84 -11.11
C GLY A 109 27.00 8.85 -10.92
N PRO A 110 27.45 9.15 -9.69
CA PRO A 110 28.88 9.20 -9.34
C PRO A 110 29.59 7.84 -9.46
N ILE A 111 28.83 6.77 -9.71
CA ILE A 111 29.30 5.41 -9.85
C ILE A 111 28.92 4.93 -11.25
N ASN A 112 29.91 4.51 -12.03
CA ASN A 112 29.70 3.92 -13.36
C ASN A 112 28.96 2.57 -13.22
N ILE A 113 27.87 2.38 -13.97
CA ILE A 113 26.79 1.40 -13.69
C ILE A 113 26.98 0.08 -14.47
N GLU A 114 28.07 -0.09 -15.23
CA GLU A 114 28.26 -1.31 -16.04
C GLU A 114 28.24 -2.61 -15.18
N ASP A 115 27.40 -3.55 -15.61
CA ASP A 115 26.66 -4.58 -14.85
C ASP A 115 27.43 -5.54 -13.92
N GLN A 116 28.76 -5.49 -13.88
CA GLN A 116 29.57 -6.33 -12.99
C GLN A 116 29.89 -5.67 -11.64
N GLN A 117 29.76 -4.34 -11.51
CA GLN A 117 30.17 -3.59 -10.31
C GLN A 117 29.11 -3.52 -9.20
N TRP A 118 27.91 -4.05 -9.45
CA TRP A 118 26.79 -4.03 -8.49
C TRP A 118 27.08 -4.86 -7.23
N ILE A 119 27.79 -5.98 -7.41
CA ILE A 119 28.04 -6.95 -6.35
C ILE A 119 29.01 -6.34 -5.32
N ASP A 120 30.20 -5.93 -5.76
CA ASP A 120 31.26 -5.43 -4.86
C ASP A 120 30.87 -4.14 -4.12
N LYS A 121 30.03 -3.28 -4.72
CA LYS A 121 29.62 -2.00 -4.13
C LYS A 121 28.40 -2.09 -3.21
N VAL A 122 27.49 -3.03 -3.46
CA VAL A 122 26.42 -3.36 -2.50
C VAL A 122 27.00 -4.07 -1.29
N GLU A 123 28.05 -4.88 -1.42
CA GLU A 123 28.68 -5.55 -0.27
C GLU A 123 29.46 -4.59 0.66
N ALA A 124 30.06 -3.54 0.12
CA ALA A 124 30.93 -2.62 0.87
C ALA A 124 30.27 -1.95 2.11
N PRO A 125 29.03 -1.44 2.05
CA PRO A 125 28.34 -0.85 3.22
C PRO A 125 27.75 -1.87 4.21
N PHE A 126 27.63 -3.16 3.87
CA PHE A 126 26.94 -4.17 4.70
C PHE A 126 27.84 -5.30 5.21
N LYS A 127 29.11 -5.01 5.54
CA LYS A 127 30.03 -6.01 6.10
C LYS A 127 29.43 -6.74 7.31
N GLY A 128 29.09 -8.01 7.14
CA GLY A 128 28.76 -8.93 8.23
C GLY A 128 27.66 -9.93 7.89
N ASP A 129 26.47 -9.45 7.50
CA ASP A 129 25.24 -10.26 7.49
C ASP A 129 24.37 -10.11 6.22
N TYR A 130 24.82 -9.36 5.22
CA TYR A 130 24.02 -9.12 4.02
C TYR A 130 24.44 -10.02 2.86
N THR A 131 23.56 -10.94 2.47
CA THR A 131 23.73 -11.77 1.28
C THR A 131 23.11 -11.04 0.08
N ILE A 132 23.91 -10.77 -0.94
CA ILE A 132 23.41 -10.14 -2.17
C ILE A 132 22.42 -11.10 -2.86
N PRO A 133 21.20 -10.64 -3.21
CA PRO A 133 20.24 -11.48 -3.93
C PRO A 133 20.79 -11.96 -5.27
N GLU A 134 20.48 -13.19 -5.70
CA GLU A 134 20.86 -13.67 -7.04
C GLU A 134 20.05 -13.02 -8.16
N ASP A 135 18.80 -12.66 -7.85
CA ASP A 135 17.86 -12.06 -8.80
C ASP A 135 18.26 -10.62 -9.21
N PRO A 136 18.38 -10.32 -10.51
CA PRO A 136 18.75 -8.98 -10.98
C PRO A 136 17.79 -7.86 -10.56
N GLY A 137 16.49 -8.15 -10.49
CA GLY A 137 15.46 -7.18 -10.07
C GLY A 137 15.64 -6.80 -8.61
N LEU A 138 15.87 -7.79 -7.74
CA LEU A 138 16.17 -7.55 -6.33
C LEU A 138 17.47 -6.77 -6.12
N ARG A 139 18.53 -7.06 -6.88
CA ARG A 139 19.77 -6.28 -6.83
C ARG A 139 19.56 -4.82 -7.19
N ARG A 140 18.79 -4.56 -8.26
CA ARG A 140 18.43 -3.20 -8.67
C ARG A 140 17.67 -2.47 -7.57
N LEU A 141 16.68 -3.13 -6.95
CA LEU A 141 15.90 -2.56 -5.87
C LEU A 141 16.77 -2.18 -4.66
N VAL A 142 17.70 -3.06 -4.28
CA VAL A 142 18.65 -2.84 -3.18
C VAL A 142 19.54 -1.63 -3.47
N PHE A 143 20.10 -1.54 -4.66
CA PHE A 143 20.89 -0.39 -5.07
C PHE A 143 20.08 0.91 -5.01
N ILE A 144 18.86 0.92 -5.54
CA ILE A 144 17.99 2.10 -5.49
C ILE A 144 17.78 2.53 -4.03
N LYS A 145 17.43 1.59 -3.14
CA LYS A 145 17.15 1.87 -1.73
C LYS A 145 18.35 2.37 -0.94
N TYR A 146 19.52 1.76 -1.14
CA TYR A 146 20.65 1.93 -0.23
C TYR A 146 21.78 2.78 -0.80
N MET A 147 21.83 2.94 -2.13
CA MET A 147 22.86 3.74 -2.81
C MET A 147 22.26 5.00 -3.41
N ALA A 148 21.22 4.86 -4.25
CA ALA A 148 20.65 6.01 -4.94
C ALA A 148 19.81 6.91 -4.01
N LEU A 149 19.01 6.28 -3.14
CA LEU A 149 18.08 6.91 -2.19
C LEU A 149 18.51 6.67 -0.73
N ALA A 150 19.82 6.79 -0.46
CA ALA A 150 20.36 6.56 0.88
C ALA A 150 19.76 7.51 1.94
N HIS A 151 19.33 8.70 1.53
CA HIS A 151 18.67 9.66 2.41
C HIS A 151 17.14 9.48 2.39
N MET A 152 16.53 9.45 3.57
CA MET A 152 15.07 9.28 3.71
C MET A 152 14.27 10.35 2.97
N THR A 153 14.75 11.61 2.97
CA THR A 153 14.10 12.71 2.26
C THR A 153 13.99 12.46 0.75
N ASP A 154 15.05 11.91 0.15
CA ASP A 154 15.06 11.61 -1.28
C ASP A 154 14.10 10.47 -1.58
N ALA A 155 14.08 9.44 -0.71
CA ALA A 155 13.15 8.32 -0.84
C ALA A 155 11.69 8.77 -0.78
N ASP A 156 11.33 9.63 0.17
CA ASP A 156 9.96 10.12 0.32
C ASP A 156 9.52 10.97 -0.87
N ASN A 157 10.39 11.86 -1.35
CA ASN A 157 10.11 12.69 -2.53
C ASN A 157 9.90 11.84 -3.79
N VAL A 158 10.74 10.83 -4.00
CA VAL A 158 10.64 9.92 -5.16
C VAL A 158 9.36 9.10 -5.09
N ILE A 159 8.98 8.61 -3.90
CA ILE A 159 7.72 7.88 -3.70
C ILE A 159 6.52 8.79 -4.00
N GLN A 160 6.52 10.03 -3.49
CA GLN A 160 5.44 10.98 -3.77
C GLN A 160 5.31 11.30 -5.26
N GLN A 161 6.43 11.44 -5.96
CA GLN A 161 6.45 11.67 -7.41
C GLN A 161 6.01 10.43 -8.20
N ALA A 162 6.38 9.22 -7.75
CA ALA A 162 5.90 7.98 -8.36
C ALA A 162 4.39 7.77 -8.16
N MET A 163 3.83 8.27 -7.06
CA MET A 163 2.40 8.28 -6.79
C MET A 163 1.66 9.46 -7.40
N PHE A 164 2.37 10.41 -8.03
CA PHE A 164 1.73 11.57 -8.64
C PHE A 164 0.78 11.13 -9.75
N GLN A 165 -0.47 11.57 -9.66
CA GLN A 165 -1.46 11.34 -10.70
C GLN A 165 -1.75 12.68 -11.37
N GLU A 166 -1.52 12.75 -12.68
CA GLU A 166 -1.93 13.92 -13.44
C GLU A 166 -3.45 13.91 -13.59
N VAL A 167 -4.13 14.69 -12.76
CA VAL A 167 -5.56 14.94 -12.94
C VAL A 167 -5.71 16.01 -14.01
N THR A 168 -5.84 15.60 -15.27
CA THR A 168 -6.06 16.56 -16.36
C THR A 168 -7.43 17.24 -16.17
N LEU A 169 -7.52 18.56 -16.38
CA LEU A 169 -8.80 19.29 -16.35
C LEU A 169 -9.82 18.69 -17.31
N GLN A 170 -9.34 18.08 -18.41
CA GLN A 170 -10.16 17.35 -19.37
C GLN A 170 -10.71 16.04 -18.78
N GLY A 171 -9.90 15.30 -18.02
CA GLY A 171 -10.36 14.12 -17.26
C GLY A 171 -11.34 14.47 -16.14
N ILE A 172 -11.13 15.59 -15.43
CA ILE A 172 -12.12 16.11 -14.47
C ILE A 172 -13.41 16.47 -15.18
N GLY A 173 -13.33 17.15 -16.33
CA GLY A 173 -14.49 17.49 -17.14
C GLY A 173 -15.27 16.25 -17.57
N GLN A 174 -14.59 15.22 -18.08
CA GLN A 174 -15.23 13.96 -18.48
C GLN A 174 -15.84 13.20 -17.30
N ALA A 175 -15.20 13.19 -16.13
CA ALA A 175 -15.74 12.56 -14.93
C ALA A 175 -16.99 13.31 -14.41
N LEU A 176 -16.96 14.65 -14.44
CA LEU A 176 -18.11 15.49 -14.07
C LEU A 176 -19.27 15.34 -15.06
N ASP A 177 -18.99 15.34 -16.36
CA ASP A 177 -20.00 15.14 -17.41
C ASP A 177 -20.61 13.74 -17.32
N GLY A 178 -19.78 12.71 -17.07
CA GLY A 178 -20.22 11.35 -16.82
C GLY A 178 -21.12 11.25 -15.59
N PHE A 179 -20.70 11.83 -14.47
CA PHE A 179 -21.49 11.89 -13.24
C PHE A 179 -22.82 12.62 -13.44
N GLN A 180 -22.84 13.77 -14.12
CA GLN A 180 -24.07 14.49 -14.43
C GLN A 180 -25.01 13.70 -15.36
N SER A 181 -24.45 12.99 -16.34
CA SER A 181 -25.24 12.13 -17.23
C SER A 181 -25.87 10.95 -16.49
N GLU A 182 -25.13 10.34 -15.55
CA GLU A 182 -25.60 9.21 -14.75
C GLU A 182 -26.64 9.65 -13.71
N MET A 183 -26.42 10.79 -13.05
CA MET A 183 -27.41 11.43 -12.17
C MET A 183 -28.67 11.86 -12.93
N GLY A 184 -28.50 12.38 -14.15
CA GLY A 184 -29.62 12.70 -15.05
C GLY A 184 -30.39 11.45 -15.49
N ARG A 185 -29.68 10.34 -15.70
CA ARG A 185 -30.29 9.03 -16.00
C ARG A 185 -31.05 8.49 -14.80
N LEU A 186 -30.50 8.57 -13.59
CA LEU A 186 -31.17 8.14 -12.35
C LEU A 186 -32.39 9.01 -12.01
N ALA A 187 -32.30 10.32 -12.28
CA ALA A 187 -33.43 11.23 -12.12
C ALA A 187 -34.55 11.01 -13.16
N THR A 188 -34.25 10.40 -14.30
CA THR A 188 -35.22 10.09 -15.37
C THR A 188 -35.67 8.63 -15.39
N SER A 189 -34.93 7.71 -14.76
CA SER A 189 -35.31 6.30 -14.65
C SER A 189 -36.37 6.04 -13.59
N GLY A 190 -36.67 7.01 -12.71
CA GLY A 190 -37.73 6.88 -11.72
C GLY A 190 -37.46 5.81 -10.66
N ASP A 191 -36.20 5.36 -10.50
CA ASP A 191 -35.81 4.39 -9.48
C ASP A 191 -35.51 5.02 -8.11
N ILE A 192 -35.81 6.31 -7.96
CA ILE A 192 -35.81 7.01 -6.68
C ILE A 192 -37.27 7.25 -6.29
N ASP A 193 -37.98 6.17 -5.95
CA ASP A 193 -39.06 6.12 -4.93
C ASP A 193 -39.87 4.82 -5.07
N SER A 194 -39.57 3.82 -4.22
CA SER A 194 -40.59 3.07 -3.46
C SER A 194 -39.98 1.97 -2.56
N GLU A 195 -39.14 2.34 -1.59
CA GLU A 195 -38.84 1.44 -0.45
C GLU A 195 -38.88 2.20 0.89
N TRP A 196 -39.82 3.12 1.01
CA TRP A 196 -40.36 3.54 2.31
C TRP A 196 -41.87 3.50 2.18
N GLY A 197 -42.42 2.29 2.28
CA GLY A 197 -43.85 2.09 2.40
C GLY A 197 -44.33 2.77 3.68
N GLU A 198 -45.15 3.81 3.52
CA GLU A 198 -45.99 4.36 4.57
C GLU A 198 -46.90 3.23 5.09
N GLU A 199 -46.73 2.86 6.35
CA GLU A 199 -47.73 2.07 7.09
C GLU A 199 -48.89 3.02 7.43
N GLU A 200 -50.08 2.74 6.86
CA GLU A 200 -51.38 3.21 7.37
C GLU A 200 -51.82 2.39 8.59
#